data_AF-A0A1W0WK08-F1
#
_entry.id   AF-A0A1W0WK08-F1
#
_cell.length_a   1.000
_cell.length_b   1.000
_cell.length_c   1.000
_cell.angle_alpha   90.00
_cell.angle_beta   90.00
_cell.angle_gamma   90.00
#
_symmetry.space_group_name_H-M   'P 1'
#
loop_
_entity.id
_entity.type
_entity.pdbx_description
1 polymer ?
#
loop_
_entity_poly.entity_id
_entity_poly.type
_entity_poly.pdbx_seq_one_letter_code
_entity_poly.pdbx_strand_id
1 'polypeptide(L)'
;MFDALPRFFVAVFVGALLTFLWGITNWDYQIRTETRDQSAFFAKLNAEVPCRNLLTSDAAINENVSSSTASSLNTCDLRTYSQQEALRCMKKFKATKSRPAHFAFIGDSRIRQLRDGIRFHLTGVEKDWLSNASVKGTSDEICKHENQQTTLWRVPIRLDFFWAPKILMAADVVRHALLPAKTGYPKSSIPDVVIVGCGIWRIQTCIAQKVNQTECFQEYKRDFLELLSLFKRITSETLILWVPQNLLTVKASWSKDADWYSDASMNTLNDAIRTSLEVAATRRVVYWKTFEKTFKRTDSLDGIHLGPQARWTDVQILFNVFCNDVPMR
;
A
#
# COMPACT_ATOMS: atom_id res chain seq x y z
N MET A 1 56.41 44.77 14.22
CA MET A 1 55.46 45.32 13.26
C MET A 1 54.81 44.14 12.53
N PHE A 2 53.90 43.45 13.23
CA PHE A 2 53.01 42.45 12.63
C PHE A 2 51.62 43.05 12.79
N ASP A 3 51.04 43.56 11.70
CA ASP A 3 49.64 43.94 11.70
C ASP A 3 49.07 43.92 10.29
N ALA A 4 47.80 43.53 10.23
CA ALA A 4 46.91 43.50 9.07
C ALA A 4 47.03 42.28 8.12
N LEU A 5 46.70 41.10 8.63
CA LEU A 5 45.94 40.13 7.83
C LEU A 5 44.51 40.68 7.62
N PRO A 6 43.92 40.61 6.41
CA PRO A 6 42.68 41.31 6.10
C PRO A 6 41.51 40.64 6.83
N ARG A 7 40.82 41.41 7.68
CA ARG A 7 39.57 41.04 8.39
C ARG A 7 38.48 40.45 7.48
N PHE A 8 38.59 40.65 6.18
CA PHE A 8 37.66 40.15 5.17
C PHE A 8 37.72 38.61 4.99
N PHE A 9 38.90 38.00 5.07
CA PHE A 9 39.03 36.54 4.90
C PHE A 9 38.49 35.76 6.10
N VAL A 10 38.64 36.30 7.31
CA VAL A 10 38.11 35.68 8.54
C VAL A 10 36.58 35.73 8.55
N ALA A 11 35.96 36.83 8.11
CA ALA A 11 34.50 36.96 8.11
C ALA A 11 33.82 35.99 7.14
N VAL A 12 34.39 35.78 5.94
CA VAL A 12 33.83 34.84 4.93
C VAL A 12 33.97 33.38 5.40
N PHE A 13 35.11 33.01 6.00
CA PHE A 13 35.32 31.66 6.52
C PHE A 13 34.42 31.35 7.73
N VAL A 14 34.25 32.32 8.64
CA VAL A 14 33.36 32.18 9.80
C VAL A 14 31.90 32.10 9.34
N GLY A 15 31.49 32.90 8.35
CA GLY A 15 30.15 32.82 7.76
C GLY A 15 29.86 31.45 7.13
N ALA A 16 30.77 30.92 6.31
CA ALA A 16 30.61 29.60 5.70
C ALA A 16 30.58 28.47 6.74
N LEU A 17 31.42 28.55 7.77
CA LEU A 17 31.46 27.56 8.84
C LEU A 17 30.19 27.59 9.70
N LEU A 18 29.67 28.79 10.02
CA LEU A 18 28.40 28.93 10.76
C LEU A 18 27.20 28.44 9.95
N THR A 19 27.19 28.67 8.63
CA THR A 19 26.11 28.16 7.76
C THR A 19 26.15 26.63 7.65
N PHE A 20 27.35 26.05 7.57
CA PHE A 20 27.56 24.60 7.55
C PHE A 20 27.19 23.95 8.89
N LEU A 21 27.61 24.55 10.01
CA LEU A 21 27.26 24.08 11.35
C LEU A 21 25.76 24.24 11.64
N TRP A 22 25.11 25.31 11.18
CA TRP A 22 23.66 25.47 11.27
C TRP A 22 22.89 24.47 10.40
N GLY A 23 23.44 24.13 9.22
CA GLY A 23 22.93 23.05 8.38
C GLY A 23 23.02 21.69 9.06
N ILE A 24 24.15 21.38 9.71
CA ILE A 24 24.35 20.12 10.45
C ILE A 24 23.41 20.04 11.66
N THR A 25 23.27 21.11 12.45
CA THR A 25 22.40 21.08 13.64
C THR A 25 20.92 21.01 13.27
N ASN A 26 20.48 21.65 12.19
CA ASN A 26 19.11 21.49 11.67
C ASN A 26 18.87 20.09 11.11
N TRP A 27 19.86 19.49 10.44
CA TRP A 27 19.76 18.13 9.92
C TRP A 27 19.68 17.10 11.06
N ASP A 28 20.54 17.23 12.07
CA ASP A 28 20.51 16.41 13.29
C ASP A 28 19.19 16.57 14.07
N TYR A 29 18.65 17.79 14.12
CA TYR A 29 17.36 18.06 14.75
C TYR A 29 16.20 17.45 13.96
N GLN A 30 16.19 17.56 12.63
CA GLN A 30 15.20 16.91 11.77
C GLN A 30 15.26 15.38 11.89
N ILE A 31 16.46 14.79 11.91
CA ILE A 31 16.62 13.34 12.07
C ILE A 31 16.13 12.89 13.46
N ARG A 32 16.48 13.60 14.54
CA ARG A 32 16.03 13.26 15.90
C ARG A 32 14.52 13.44 16.09
N THR A 33 13.92 14.45 15.47
CA THR A 33 12.47 14.66 15.51
C THR A 33 11.72 13.61 14.68
N GLU A 34 12.20 13.29 13.47
CA GLU A 34 11.62 12.21 12.65
C GLU A 34 11.75 10.83 13.32
N THR A 35 12.90 10.50 13.92
CA THR A 35 13.10 9.20 14.60
C THR A 35 12.27 9.06 15.88
N ARG A 36 12.08 10.14 16.65
CA ARG A 36 11.21 10.15 17.83
C ARG A 36 9.73 10.04 17.44
N ASP A 37 9.30 10.76 16.41
CA ASP A 37 7.93 10.70 15.89
C ASP A 37 7.62 9.32 15.29
N GLN A 38 8.58 8.71 14.59
CA GLN A 38 8.48 7.34 14.10
C GLN A 38 8.37 6.33 15.25
N SER A 39 9.14 6.46 16.33
CA SER A 39 9.11 5.52 17.47
C SER A 39 7.78 5.56 18.23
N ALA A 40 7.23 6.75 18.49
CA ALA A 40 5.91 6.92 19.09
C ALA A 40 4.79 6.46 18.14
N PHE A 41 4.94 6.74 16.84
CA PHE A 41 4.08 6.18 15.80
C PHE A 41 4.07 4.65 15.84
N PHE A 42 5.22 3.96 15.99
CA PHE A 42 5.23 2.50 16.04
C PHE A 42 4.64 1.92 17.32
N ALA A 43 4.85 2.55 18.48
CA ALA A 43 4.22 2.07 19.70
C ALA A 43 2.68 2.12 19.57
N LYS A 44 2.15 3.20 18.97
CA LYS A 44 0.73 3.35 18.69
C LYS A 44 0.26 2.44 17.55
N LEU A 45 1.01 2.33 16.45
CA LEU A 45 0.67 1.50 15.30
C LEU A 45 0.75 0.02 15.62
N ASN A 46 1.74 -0.46 16.38
CA ASN A 46 1.81 -1.85 16.80
C ASN A 46 0.71 -2.19 17.83
N ALA A 47 0.26 -1.22 18.61
CA ALA A 47 -0.93 -1.36 19.45
C ALA A 47 -2.24 -1.35 18.64
N GLU A 48 -2.28 -0.68 17.47
CA GLU A 48 -3.46 -0.60 16.60
C GLU A 48 -3.50 -1.67 15.48
N VAL A 49 -2.35 -2.22 15.07
CA VAL A 49 -2.15 -3.15 13.95
C VAL A 49 -1.12 -4.24 14.34
N PRO A 50 -1.49 -5.14 15.26
CA PRO A 50 -0.61 -6.09 15.95
C PRO A 50 0.09 -7.07 14.99
N CYS A 51 -0.56 -7.41 13.88
CA CYS A 51 -0.10 -8.49 12.99
C CYS A 51 0.40 -8.01 11.63
N ARG A 52 0.92 -6.78 11.59
CA ARG A 52 1.60 -6.21 10.41
C ARG A 52 2.70 -7.12 9.86
N ASN A 53 3.39 -7.89 10.71
CA ASN A 53 4.46 -8.79 10.28
C ASN A 53 3.98 -9.86 9.28
N LEU A 54 2.69 -10.19 9.24
CA LEU A 54 2.11 -11.08 8.22
C LEU A 54 2.18 -10.52 6.79
N LEU A 55 2.35 -9.21 6.64
CA LEU A 55 2.53 -8.58 5.33
C LEU A 55 3.96 -8.78 4.80
N THR A 56 4.93 -9.00 5.69
CA THR A 56 6.36 -8.99 5.36
C THR A 56 7.07 -10.32 5.66
N SER A 57 6.46 -11.21 6.45
CA SER A 57 7.08 -12.46 6.87
C SER A 57 7.00 -13.52 5.77
N ASP A 58 8.12 -14.20 5.54
CA ASP A 58 8.14 -15.32 4.60
C ASP A 58 7.43 -16.56 5.16
N ALA A 59 7.28 -16.63 6.50
CA ALA A 59 6.65 -17.72 7.23
C ALA A 59 5.11 -17.74 7.11
N ALA A 60 4.46 -16.62 6.81
CA ALA A 60 2.99 -16.52 6.79
C ALA A 60 2.28 -17.40 5.73
N ILE A 61 3.01 -17.93 4.74
CA ILE A 61 2.43 -18.66 3.59
C ILE A 61 2.84 -20.15 3.58
N ASN A 62 3.78 -20.54 4.45
CA ASN A 62 4.23 -21.92 4.57
C ASN A 62 3.59 -22.56 5.80
N GLU A 63 2.33 -23.00 5.74
CA GLU A 63 1.85 -24.13 6.55
C GLU A 63 0.41 -24.54 6.17
N ASN A 64 0.21 -25.86 6.10
CA ASN A 64 -1.12 -26.47 6.10
C ASN A 64 -1.86 -25.99 7.35
N VAL A 65 -2.94 -25.24 7.15
CA VAL A 65 -3.83 -24.75 8.22
C VAL A 65 -4.49 -25.96 8.89
N SER A 66 -3.80 -26.56 9.86
CA SER A 66 -4.41 -27.46 10.82
C SER A 66 -5.03 -26.60 11.92
N SER A 67 -6.29 -26.90 12.21
CA SER A 67 -7.08 -26.26 13.26
C SER A 67 -6.36 -26.34 14.60
N SER A 68 -5.71 -25.25 15.04
CA SER A 68 -5.17 -25.15 16.39
C SER A 68 -6.25 -24.62 17.33
N THR A 69 -6.51 -25.43 18.36
CA THR A 69 -7.41 -25.14 19.47
C THR A 69 -6.93 -23.93 20.28
N ALA A 70 -7.91 -23.17 20.75
CA ALA A 70 -7.77 -21.95 21.54
C ALA A 70 -6.90 -22.13 22.80
N SER A 71 -5.65 -21.67 22.77
CA SER A 71 -4.91 -21.26 23.98
C SER A 71 -3.57 -20.55 23.69
N SER A 72 -3.57 -19.49 22.87
CA SER A 72 -2.61 -18.40 23.09
C SER A 72 -3.19 -17.10 22.52
N LEU A 73 -3.20 -16.05 23.34
CA LEU A 73 -4.01 -14.85 23.12
C LEU A 73 -3.28 -13.74 22.38
N ASN A 74 -2.12 -14.01 21.76
CA ASN A 74 -1.29 -13.04 21.02
C ASN A 74 -0.37 -13.74 20.00
N THR A 75 -0.91 -14.57 19.11
CA THR A 75 -0.10 -15.05 17.96
C THR A 75 -0.62 -14.44 16.67
N CYS A 76 0.29 -13.81 15.94
CA CYS A 76 0.03 -13.30 14.60
C CYS A 76 0.07 -14.41 13.57
N ASP A 77 -0.64 -15.50 13.86
CA ASP A 77 -0.75 -16.65 12.98
C ASP A 77 -1.80 -16.36 11.91
N LEU A 78 -1.56 -16.88 10.70
CA LEU A 78 -2.56 -16.78 9.65
C LEU A 78 -3.75 -17.67 10.01
N ARG A 79 -4.91 -17.06 10.27
CA ARG A 79 -6.18 -17.75 10.47
C ARG A 79 -7.21 -17.37 9.43
N THR A 80 -8.16 -18.26 9.21
CA THR A 80 -9.28 -18.00 8.32
C THR A 80 -10.41 -17.37 9.10
N TYR A 81 -10.94 -16.26 8.60
CA TYR A 81 -12.13 -15.60 9.12
C TYR A 81 -13.33 -16.06 8.30
N SER A 82 -14.39 -16.48 8.98
CA SER A 82 -15.73 -16.50 8.40
C SER A 82 -16.27 -15.08 8.23
N GLN A 83 -17.31 -14.92 7.42
CA GLN A 83 -18.01 -13.64 7.27
C GLN A 83 -18.46 -13.06 8.62
N GLN A 84 -18.95 -13.89 9.54
CA GLN A 84 -19.43 -13.44 10.85
C GLN A 84 -18.28 -12.94 11.73
N GLU A 85 -17.15 -13.64 11.72
CA GLU A 85 -15.95 -13.25 12.47
C GLU A 85 -15.33 -11.97 11.92
N ALA A 86 -15.24 -11.84 10.59
CA ALA A 86 -14.81 -10.62 9.94
C ALA A 86 -15.72 -9.43 10.29
N LEU A 87 -17.05 -9.61 10.21
CA LEU A 87 -18.02 -8.58 10.62
C LEU A 87 -17.83 -8.17 12.09
N ARG A 88 -17.65 -9.15 12.99
CA ARG A 88 -17.44 -8.90 14.42
C ARG A 88 -16.13 -8.15 14.68
N CYS A 89 -15.03 -8.60 14.06
CA CYS A 89 -13.76 -7.90 14.14
C CYS A 89 -13.90 -6.46 13.66
N MET A 90 -14.45 -6.26 12.47
CA MET A 90 -14.53 -4.95 11.86
C MET A 90 -15.40 -3.97 12.67
N LYS A 91 -16.41 -4.46 13.39
CA LYS A 91 -17.16 -3.66 14.39
C LYS A 91 -16.27 -3.24 15.56
N LYS A 92 -15.42 -4.13 16.07
CA LYS A 92 -14.45 -3.81 17.13
C LYS A 92 -13.40 -2.81 16.63
N PHE A 93 -12.86 -3.01 15.42
CA PHE A 93 -11.94 -2.08 14.79
C PHE A 93 -12.58 -0.68 14.66
N LYS A 94 -13.83 -0.59 14.19
CA LYS A 94 -14.55 0.69 14.16
C LYS A 94 -14.81 1.27 15.55
N ALA A 95 -15.03 0.45 16.58
CA ALA A 95 -15.33 0.95 17.93
C ALA A 95 -14.18 1.77 18.54
N THR A 96 -12.95 1.62 18.05
CA THR A 96 -11.81 2.46 18.44
C THR A 96 -11.79 3.82 17.72
N LYS A 97 -12.74 4.08 16.82
CA LYS A 97 -12.81 5.28 15.97
C LYS A 97 -14.13 6.03 16.19
N SER A 98 -14.06 7.37 16.16
CA SER A 98 -15.22 8.26 16.30
C SER A 98 -16.05 8.40 15.01
N ARG A 99 -15.53 7.91 13.89
CA ARG A 99 -16.13 7.94 12.55
C ARG A 99 -16.18 6.53 11.95
N PRO A 100 -16.88 6.31 10.83
CA PRO A 100 -16.73 5.07 10.08
C PRO A 100 -15.25 4.78 9.80
N ALA A 101 -14.85 3.52 9.99
CA ALA A 101 -13.50 3.11 9.61
C ALA A 101 -13.36 3.25 8.09
N HIS A 102 -12.26 3.83 7.63
CA HIS A 102 -12.11 4.29 6.25
C HIS A 102 -10.88 3.66 5.60
N PHE A 103 -11.14 2.90 4.54
CA PHE A 103 -10.13 2.25 3.73
C PHE A 103 -10.14 2.89 2.34
N ALA A 104 -8.99 3.38 1.89
CA ALA A 104 -8.80 3.91 0.56
C ALA A 104 -7.95 2.95 -0.28
N PHE A 105 -8.49 2.51 -1.40
CA PHE A 105 -7.86 1.63 -2.37
C PHE A 105 -7.47 2.48 -3.59
N ILE A 106 -6.18 2.56 -3.92
CA ILE A 106 -5.67 3.45 -4.97
C ILE A 106 -4.89 2.60 -5.97
N GLY A 107 -5.35 2.47 -7.20
CA GLY A 107 -4.61 1.67 -8.16
C GLY A 107 -5.39 1.22 -9.38
N ASP A 108 -4.92 0.11 -9.93
CA ASP A 108 -5.55 -0.57 -11.06
C ASP A 108 -6.59 -1.61 -10.62
N SER A 109 -6.96 -2.48 -11.56
CA SER A 109 -7.96 -3.52 -11.37
C SER A 109 -7.63 -4.48 -10.24
N ARG A 110 -6.36 -4.81 -9.96
CA ARG A 110 -6.02 -5.74 -8.86
C ARG A 110 -6.33 -5.15 -7.49
N ILE A 111 -6.13 -3.83 -7.34
CA ILE A 111 -6.50 -3.09 -6.14
C ILE A 111 -8.02 -3.00 -6.00
N ARG A 112 -8.73 -2.88 -7.12
CA ARG A 112 -10.20 -3.01 -7.16
C ARG A 112 -10.66 -4.39 -6.67
N GLN A 113 -10.01 -5.46 -7.12
CA GLN A 113 -10.32 -6.84 -6.69
C GLN A 113 -10.12 -7.03 -5.18
N LEU A 114 -9.08 -6.43 -4.58
CA LEU A 114 -8.89 -6.46 -3.12
C LEU A 114 -10.02 -5.78 -2.36
N ARG A 115 -10.44 -4.59 -2.81
CA ARG A 115 -11.61 -3.90 -2.25
C ARG A 115 -12.86 -4.77 -2.36
N ASP A 116 -13.11 -5.33 -3.54
CA ASP A 116 -14.28 -6.16 -3.80
C ASP A 116 -14.26 -7.45 -2.99
N GLY A 117 -13.08 -8.03 -2.79
CA GLY A 117 -12.86 -9.17 -1.90
C GLY A 117 -13.22 -8.86 -0.45
N ILE A 118 -12.78 -7.72 0.10
CA ILE A 118 -13.19 -7.28 1.45
C ILE A 118 -14.71 -7.08 1.51
N ARG A 119 -15.29 -6.41 0.51
CA ARG A 119 -16.73 -6.18 0.44
C ARG A 119 -17.49 -7.51 0.38
N PHE A 120 -17.07 -8.43 -0.48
CA PHE A 120 -17.66 -9.76 -0.61
C PHE A 120 -17.58 -10.51 0.72
N HIS A 121 -16.42 -10.51 1.37
CA HIS A 121 -16.23 -11.21 2.64
C HIS A 121 -17.12 -10.66 3.76
N LEU A 122 -17.39 -9.35 3.78
CA LEU A 122 -18.26 -8.72 4.77
C LEU A 122 -19.76 -8.83 4.42
N THR A 123 -20.12 -8.86 3.15
CA THR A 123 -21.54 -8.75 2.71
C THR A 123 -22.13 -10.03 2.13
N GLY A 124 -21.29 -10.95 1.65
CA GLY A 124 -21.68 -12.14 0.89
C GLY A 124 -22.04 -11.83 -0.57
N VAL A 125 -21.94 -10.56 -1.00
CA VAL A 125 -22.32 -10.13 -2.35
C VAL A 125 -21.09 -9.97 -3.23
N GLU A 126 -20.88 -10.90 -4.16
CA GLU A 126 -19.78 -10.82 -5.13
C GLU A 126 -20.08 -9.78 -6.20
N LYS A 127 -19.05 -9.04 -6.63
CA LYS A 127 -19.15 -8.03 -7.71
C LYS A 127 -18.02 -8.10 -8.72
N ASP A 128 -16.99 -8.88 -8.45
CA ASP A 128 -15.82 -8.95 -9.29
C ASP A 128 -15.90 -10.18 -10.20
N TRP A 129 -16.23 -9.93 -11.47
CA TRP A 129 -16.36 -10.96 -12.50
C TRP A 129 -15.01 -11.57 -12.88
N LEU A 130 -13.88 -10.90 -12.59
CA LEU A 130 -12.53 -11.40 -12.90
C LEU A 130 -12.07 -12.48 -11.91
N SER A 131 -12.63 -12.49 -10.70
CA SER A 131 -12.43 -13.55 -9.72
C SER A 131 -13.62 -14.48 -9.57
N ASN A 132 -14.75 -14.22 -10.23
CA ASN A 132 -15.90 -15.12 -10.26
C ASN A 132 -16.70 -14.95 -11.55
N ALA A 133 -16.51 -15.89 -12.48
CA ALA A 133 -17.19 -15.88 -13.78
C ALA A 133 -18.73 -16.00 -13.69
N SER A 134 -19.29 -16.38 -12.54
CA SER A 134 -20.75 -16.48 -12.32
C SER A 134 -21.42 -15.12 -12.07
N VAL A 135 -20.64 -14.06 -11.84
CA VAL A 135 -21.18 -12.69 -11.65
C VAL A 135 -21.72 -12.20 -12.98
N LYS A 136 -23.05 -12.00 -13.03
CA LYS A 136 -23.71 -11.42 -14.20
C LYS A 136 -23.54 -9.89 -14.17
N GLY A 137 -22.82 -9.38 -15.15
CA GLY A 137 -22.64 -7.96 -15.41
C GLY A 137 -21.58 -7.77 -16.49
N THR A 138 -21.85 -6.95 -17.49
CA THR A 138 -20.82 -6.60 -18.48
C THR A 138 -19.82 -5.65 -17.86
N SER A 139 -18.62 -5.59 -18.44
CA SER A 139 -17.57 -4.67 -17.98
C SER A 139 -17.94 -3.18 -18.07
N ASP A 140 -19.04 -2.90 -18.77
CA ASP A 140 -19.56 -1.56 -19.05
C ASP A 140 -20.70 -1.20 -18.07
N GLU A 141 -21.43 -2.20 -17.56
CA GLU A 141 -22.42 -2.02 -16.47
C GLU A 141 -21.75 -1.82 -15.11
N ILE A 142 -20.54 -2.34 -14.96
CA ILE A 142 -19.72 -2.19 -13.76
C ILE A 142 -18.66 -1.15 -14.12
N CYS A 143 -18.92 0.14 -13.88
CA CYS A 143 -18.00 1.28 -14.06
C CYS A 143 -16.57 1.01 -13.53
N LYS A 144 -15.77 0.24 -14.29
CA LYS A 144 -14.62 -0.50 -13.78
C LYS A 144 -13.37 0.34 -13.65
N HIS A 145 -13.29 1.42 -14.43
CA HIS A 145 -12.18 2.36 -14.49
C HIS A 145 -12.56 3.71 -13.88
N GLU A 146 -13.41 3.68 -12.86
CA GLU A 146 -13.94 4.87 -12.21
C GLU A 146 -13.74 4.81 -10.70
N ASN A 147 -13.73 6.00 -10.09
CA ASN A 147 -13.73 6.12 -8.65
C ASN A 147 -15.06 5.61 -8.09
N GLN A 148 -15.01 4.85 -6.99
CA GLN A 148 -16.20 4.29 -6.36
C GLN A 148 -16.11 4.46 -4.85
N GLN A 149 -17.21 4.87 -4.24
CA GLN A 149 -17.31 4.96 -2.79
C GLN A 149 -18.41 4.01 -2.32
N THR A 150 -18.13 3.22 -1.30
CA THR A 150 -19.08 2.27 -0.74
C THR A 150 -19.03 2.31 0.77
N THR A 151 -20.15 2.66 1.40
CA THR A 151 -20.33 2.49 2.84
C THR A 151 -21.11 1.20 3.09
N LEU A 152 -20.56 0.32 3.91
CA LEU A 152 -21.24 -0.91 4.31
C LEU A 152 -22.17 -0.60 5.49
N TRP A 153 -23.44 -1.01 5.40
CA TRP A 153 -24.41 -0.71 6.45
C TRP A 153 -24.29 -1.66 7.66
N ARG A 154 -23.90 -2.92 7.44
CA ARG A 154 -23.78 -3.95 8.50
C ARG A 154 -22.62 -3.69 9.47
N VAL A 155 -21.60 -2.96 8.99
CA VAL A 155 -20.46 -2.47 9.76
C VAL A 155 -20.10 -1.12 9.16
N PRO A 156 -20.14 -0.01 9.92
CA PRO A 156 -19.91 1.33 9.39
C PRO A 156 -18.44 1.50 8.98
N ILE A 157 -18.14 0.94 7.81
CA ILE A 157 -16.88 1.00 7.09
C ILE A 157 -17.16 1.66 5.77
N ARG A 158 -16.30 2.61 5.43
CA ARG A 158 -16.21 3.25 4.13
C ARG A 158 -15.05 2.61 3.36
N LEU A 159 -15.35 2.11 2.17
CA LEU A 159 -14.41 1.61 1.19
C LEU A 159 -14.42 2.58 0.01
N ASP A 160 -13.34 3.33 -0.18
CA ASP A 160 -13.14 4.16 -1.35
C ASP A 160 -12.20 3.45 -2.31
N PHE A 161 -12.53 3.44 -3.59
CA PHE A 161 -11.62 3.06 -4.66
C PHE A 161 -11.37 4.25 -5.56
N PHE A 162 -10.09 4.50 -5.83
CA PHE A 162 -9.63 5.50 -6.76
C PHE A 162 -8.96 4.78 -7.93
N TRP A 163 -9.52 4.94 -9.12
CA TRP A 163 -8.91 4.41 -10.34
C TRP A 163 -7.67 5.25 -10.68
N ALA A 164 -6.52 4.71 -10.31
CA ALA A 164 -5.23 5.36 -10.44
C ALA A 164 -4.18 4.33 -10.89
N PRO A 165 -4.29 3.79 -12.11
CA PRO A 165 -3.46 2.68 -12.55
C PRO A 165 -1.98 3.04 -12.78
N LYS A 166 -1.62 4.34 -12.69
CA LYS A 166 -0.25 4.86 -12.82
C LYS A 166 0.15 5.60 -11.54
N ILE A 167 1.44 5.56 -11.18
CA ILE A 167 1.95 6.19 -9.94
C ILE A 167 1.62 7.69 -9.88
N LEU A 168 1.79 8.43 -10.97
CA LEU A 168 1.48 9.87 -10.98
C LEU A 168 -0.02 10.15 -10.72
N MET A 169 -0.92 9.29 -11.22
CA MET A 169 -2.34 9.39 -10.89
C MET A 169 -2.59 9.09 -9.41
N ALA A 170 -1.87 8.13 -8.82
CA ALA A 170 -1.96 7.85 -7.39
C ALA A 170 -1.42 9.04 -6.57
N ALA A 171 -0.37 9.71 -7.04
CA ALA A 171 0.15 10.94 -6.44
C ALA A 171 -0.90 12.07 -6.47
N ASP A 172 -1.63 12.21 -7.58
CA ASP A 172 -2.75 13.17 -7.67
C ASP A 172 -3.87 12.85 -6.69
N VAL A 173 -4.25 11.57 -6.56
CA VAL A 173 -5.24 11.14 -5.55
C VAL A 173 -4.75 11.52 -4.15
N VAL A 174 -3.51 11.24 -3.79
CA VAL A 174 -2.97 11.62 -2.48
C VAL A 174 -3.02 13.14 -2.29
N ARG A 175 -2.53 13.89 -3.29
CA ARG A 175 -2.42 15.35 -3.27
C ARG A 175 -3.78 16.05 -3.11
N HIS A 176 -4.81 15.54 -3.78
CA HIS A 176 -6.10 16.22 -3.91
C HIS A 176 -7.23 15.59 -3.09
N ALA A 177 -7.16 14.31 -2.75
CA ALA A 177 -8.20 13.64 -1.97
C ALA A 177 -7.79 13.33 -0.53
N LEU A 178 -6.49 13.10 -0.26
CA LEU A 178 -6.05 12.55 1.03
C LEU A 178 -5.23 13.51 1.90
N LEU A 179 -4.60 14.55 1.32
CA LEU A 179 -3.83 15.52 2.09
C LEU A 179 -4.74 16.60 2.73
N PRO A 180 -4.70 16.79 4.06
CA PRO A 180 -5.58 17.72 4.78
C PRO A 180 -5.38 19.20 4.42
N ALA A 181 -4.15 19.58 4.07
CA ALA A 181 -3.71 20.97 4.01
C ALA A 181 -4.17 21.75 2.77
N LYS A 182 -4.75 21.08 1.76
CA LYS A 182 -5.12 21.73 0.49
C LYS A 182 -6.61 21.79 0.19
N THR A 183 -7.44 21.10 0.96
CA THR A 183 -8.79 20.77 0.48
C THR A 183 -9.90 21.30 1.38
N GLY A 184 -9.61 21.76 2.61
CA GLY A 184 -10.67 22.11 3.57
C GLY A 184 -11.53 20.91 3.96
N TYR A 185 -11.08 19.68 3.67
CA TYR A 185 -11.84 18.49 3.97
C TYR A 185 -11.87 18.22 5.48
N PRO A 186 -13.01 17.78 6.02
CA PRO A 186 -13.10 17.39 7.42
C PRO A 186 -12.13 16.24 7.70
N LYS A 187 -11.52 16.20 8.90
CA LYS A 187 -10.65 15.09 9.35
C LYS A 187 -11.25 13.70 9.13
N SER A 188 -12.58 13.61 8.99
CA SER A 188 -13.30 12.39 8.63
C SER A 188 -13.05 11.85 7.21
N SER A 189 -12.32 12.57 6.37
CA SER A 189 -11.93 12.12 5.03
C SER A 189 -10.56 11.44 4.98
N ILE A 190 -9.78 11.51 6.06
CA ILE A 190 -8.45 10.90 6.09
C ILE A 190 -8.61 9.40 6.34
N PRO A 191 -8.12 8.53 5.44
CA PRO A 191 -8.26 7.08 5.61
C PRO A 191 -7.50 6.56 6.82
N ASP A 192 -8.03 5.54 7.48
CA ASP A 192 -7.30 4.75 8.48
C ASP A 192 -6.29 3.84 7.79
N VAL A 193 -6.64 3.34 6.60
CA VAL A 193 -5.80 2.46 5.79
C VAL A 193 -5.81 2.94 4.34
N VAL A 194 -4.63 3.03 3.74
CA VAL A 194 -4.43 3.24 2.30
C VAL A 194 -3.79 1.97 1.74
N ILE A 195 -4.44 1.33 0.78
CA ILE A 195 -3.93 0.18 0.04
C ILE A 195 -3.67 0.67 -1.38
N VAL A 196 -2.40 0.71 -1.78
CA VAL A 196 -1.98 1.32 -3.04
C VAL A 196 -1.16 0.32 -3.86
N GLY A 197 -1.43 0.24 -5.16
CA GLY A 197 -0.62 -0.55 -6.08
C GLY A 197 -0.93 -0.20 -7.53
N CYS A 198 0.12 0.11 -8.28
CA CYS A 198 0.03 0.49 -9.67
C CYS A 198 1.40 0.29 -10.34
N GLY A 199 1.43 -0.28 -11.54
CA GLY A 199 2.70 -0.50 -12.24
C GLY A 199 2.58 -1.12 -13.63
N ILE A 200 1.65 -2.05 -13.82
CA ILE A 200 1.47 -2.71 -15.12
C ILE A 200 1.07 -1.74 -16.24
N TRP A 201 0.34 -0.66 -15.93
CA TRP A 201 -0.01 0.38 -16.90
C TRP A 201 1.15 1.32 -17.26
N ARG A 202 2.21 1.37 -16.43
CA ARG A 202 3.45 2.08 -16.80
C ARG A 202 4.11 1.37 -17.96
N ILE A 203 4.21 0.03 -17.92
CA ILE A 203 4.69 -0.78 -19.04
C ILE A 203 3.90 -0.48 -20.32
N GLN A 204 2.57 -0.53 -20.25
CA GLN A 204 1.70 -0.23 -21.39
C GLN A 204 1.95 1.17 -21.97
N THR A 205 2.14 2.17 -21.10
CA THR A 205 2.41 3.55 -21.52
C THR A 205 3.76 3.65 -22.22
N CYS A 206 4.80 3.03 -21.69
CA CYS A 206 6.14 3.06 -22.27
C CYS A 206 6.20 2.37 -23.64
N ILE A 207 5.54 1.22 -23.80
CA ILE A 207 5.41 0.53 -25.10
C ILE A 207 4.75 1.47 -26.12
N ALA A 208 3.61 2.06 -25.77
CA ALA A 208 2.89 2.97 -26.67
C ALA A 208 3.72 4.20 -27.07
N GLN A 209 4.53 4.71 -26.14
CA GLN A 209 5.42 5.86 -26.34
C GLN A 209 6.78 5.50 -26.93
N LYS A 210 7.06 4.20 -27.17
CA LYS A 210 8.35 3.69 -27.64
C LYS A 210 9.53 4.09 -26.73
N VAL A 211 9.26 4.25 -25.43
CA VAL A 211 10.29 4.43 -24.41
C VAL A 211 10.99 3.08 -24.23
N ASN A 212 12.32 3.06 -24.10
CA ASN A 212 13.03 1.81 -23.86
C ASN A 212 12.76 1.29 -22.43
N GLN A 213 12.92 -0.01 -22.21
CA GLN A 213 12.52 -0.65 -20.96
C GLN A 213 13.30 -0.12 -19.74
N THR A 214 14.61 0.08 -19.88
CA THR A 214 15.47 0.61 -18.81
C THR A 214 15.01 1.99 -18.35
N GLU A 215 14.79 2.89 -19.29
CA GLU A 215 14.28 4.24 -19.03
C GLU A 215 12.91 4.18 -18.36
N CYS A 216 12.00 3.35 -18.89
CA CYS A 216 10.66 3.15 -18.32
C CYS A 216 10.69 2.78 -16.83
N PHE A 217 11.60 1.89 -16.42
CA PHE A 217 11.75 1.47 -15.03
C PHE A 217 12.42 2.54 -14.15
N GLN A 218 13.34 3.32 -14.71
CA GLN A 218 13.90 4.49 -14.02
C GLN A 218 12.83 5.55 -13.76
N GLU A 219 11.98 5.83 -14.74
CA GLU A 219 10.85 6.74 -14.58
C GLU A 219 9.87 6.24 -13.52
N TYR A 220 9.55 4.95 -13.54
CA TYR A 220 8.69 4.34 -12.53
C TYR A 220 9.23 4.55 -11.10
N LYS A 221 10.53 4.34 -10.91
CA LYS A 221 11.21 4.60 -9.62
C LYS A 221 11.12 6.08 -9.24
N ARG A 222 11.40 6.99 -10.18
CA ARG A 222 11.34 8.44 -9.96
C ARG A 222 9.94 8.88 -9.52
N ASP A 223 8.91 8.45 -10.22
CA ASP A 223 7.53 8.76 -9.88
C ASP A 223 7.17 8.22 -8.48
N PHE A 224 7.66 7.02 -8.14
CA PHE A 224 7.43 6.47 -6.82
C PHE A 224 8.05 7.33 -5.71
N LEU A 225 9.26 7.85 -5.93
CA LEU A 225 9.91 8.75 -4.97
C LEU A 225 9.08 10.04 -4.76
N GLU A 226 8.45 10.56 -5.82
CA GLU A 226 7.50 11.68 -5.70
C GLU A 226 6.30 11.28 -4.84
N LEU A 227 5.64 10.16 -5.15
CA LEU A 227 4.51 9.66 -4.38
C LEU A 227 4.88 9.40 -2.91
N LEU A 228 6.06 8.84 -2.66
CA LEU A 228 6.57 8.58 -1.31
C LEU A 228 6.71 9.86 -0.50
N SER A 229 7.15 10.96 -1.13
CA SER A 229 7.21 12.27 -0.47
C SER A 229 5.82 12.77 -0.02
N LEU A 230 4.77 12.42 -0.77
CA LEU A 230 3.39 12.75 -0.42
C LEU A 230 2.86 11.87 0.72
N PHE A 231 3.19 10.58 0.74
CA PHE A 231 2.81 9.67 1.84
C PHE A 231 3.38 10.10 3.19
N LYS A 232 4.60 10.66 3.22
CA LYS A 232 5.19 11.26 4.43
C LYS A 232 4.36 12.41 4.99
N ARG A 233 3.52 13.04 4.18
CA ARG A 233 2.67 14.19 4.55
C ARG A 233 1.24 13.80 4.95
N ILE A 234 0.83 12.54 4.73
CA ILE A 234 -0.43 12.01 5.28
C ILE A 234 -0.24 11.83 6.80
N THR A 235 -1.28 12.10 7.60
CA THR A 235 -1.25 11.95 9.07
C THR A 235 -0.62 10.63 9.51
N SER A 236 0.24 10.67 10.53
CA SER A 236 0.90 9.47 11.05
C SER A 236 -0.08 8.37 11.42
N GLU A 237 -1.36 8.63 11.69
CA GLU A 237 -2.36 7.62 12.05
C GLU A 237 -2.81 6.69 10.90
N THR A 238 -2.51 7.03 9.64
CA THR A 238 -2.91 6.21 8.48
C THR A 238 -1.92 5.08 8.22
N LEU A 239 -2.35 3.83 8.18
CA LEU A 239 -1.53 2.71 7.68
C LEU A 239 -1.46 2.75 6.15
N ILE A 240 -0.27 2.74 5.55
CA ILE A 240 -0.10 2.73 4.09
C ILE A 240 0.52 1.41 3.67
N LEU A 241 -0.20 0.63 2.86
CA LEU A 241 0.23 -0.66 2.31
C LEU A 241 0.51 -0.51 0.82
N TRP A 242 1.76 -0.77 0.42
CA TRP A 242 2.13 -0.91 -0.97
C TRP A 242 1.95 -2.35 -1.43
N VAL A 243 1.06 -2.56 -2.39
CA VAL A 243 0.78 -3.84 -3.03
C VAL A 243 1.74 -4.00 -4.23
N PRO A 244 2.59 -5.04 -4.24
CA PRO A 244 3.52 -5.26 -5.32
C PRO A 244 2.84 -5.73 -6.61
N GLN A 245 3.60 -5.70 -7.70
CA GLN A 245 3.18 -6.30 -8.96
C GLN A 245 3.28 -7.83 -8.85
N ASN A 246 2.21 -8.52 -9.26
CA ASN A 246 2.20 -9.98 -9.35
C ASN A 246 3.21 -10.48 -10.38
N LEU A 247 3.89 -11.57 -10.05
CA LEU A 247 4.67 -12.32 -11.02
C LEU A 247 3.71 -13.01 -11.99
N LEU A 248 3.96 -12.87 -13.28
CA LEU A 248 3.09 -13.40 -14.33
C LEU A 248 3.39 -14.89 -14.62
N THR A 249 4.42 -15.46 -13.99
CA THR A 249 4.91 -16.86 -13.95
C THR A 249 5.30 -17.49 -15.30
N VAL A 250 4.85 -16.91 -16.43
CA VAL A 250 5.23 -17.26 -17.82
C VAL A 250 5.03 -16.00 -18.67
N LYS A 251 5.76 -15.87 -19.79
CA LYS A 251 5.54 -14.81 -20.79
C LYS A 251 4.05 -14.61 -21.06
N ALA A 252 3.61 -13.36 -21.11
CA ALA A 252 2.25 -12.98 -21.48
C ALA A 252 1.96 -13.38 -22.93
N SER A 253 1.51 -14.63 -23.14
CA SER A 253 1.16 -15.16 -24.46
C SER A 253 0.03 -14.39 -25.14
N TRP A 254 -0.71 -13.58 -24.38
CA TRP A 254 -1.75 -12.68 -24.86
C TRP A 254 -1.21 -11.33 -25.39
N SER A 255 0.07 -11.00 -25.20
CA SER A 255 0.68 -9.75 -25.65
C SER A 255 1.72 -9.99 -26.75
N LYS A 256 1.74 -9.13 -27.76
CA LYS A 256 2.84 -9.09 -28.75
C LYS A 256 4.15 -8.58 -28.14
N ASP A 257 4.07 -7.89 -27.00
CA ASP A 257 5.18 -7.35 -26.24
C ASP A 257 5.48 -8.21 -25.00
N ALA A 258 5.40 -9.55 -25.15
CA ALA A 258 5.45 -10.49 -24.03
C ALA A 258 6.70 -10.35 -23.13
N ASP A 259 7.82 -9.84 -23.67
CA ASP A 259 9.05 -9.60 -22.92
C ASP A 259 8.91 -8.49 -21.86
N TRP A 260 8.07 -7.49 -22.13
CA TRP A 260 7.72 -6.43 -21.19
C TRP A 260 6.82 -6.92 -20.06
N TYR A 261 6.04 -7.96 -20.32
CA TYR A 261 5.12 -8.58 -19.38
C TYR A 261 5.68 -9.92 -18.90
N SER A 262 6.84 -9.84 -18.25
CA SER A 262 7.61 -10.97 -17.72
C SER A 262 7.85 -10.85 -16.22
N ASP A 263 8.18 -11.96 -15.56
CA ASP A 263 8.55 -11.96 -14.14
C ASP A 263 9.76 -11.06 -13.85
N ALA A 264 10.72 -11.02 -14.76
CA ALA A 264 11.87 -10.10 -14.65
C ALA A 264 11.42 -8.63 -14.63
N SER A 265 10.44 -8.27 -15.45
CA SER A 265 9.88 -6.91 -15.47
C SER A 265 9.11 -6.61 -14.18
N MET A 266 8.29 -7.54 -13.69
CA MET A 266 7.55 -7.38 -12.43
C MET A 266 8.49 -7.29 -11.23
N ASN A 267 9.52 -8.13 -11.18
CA ASN A 267 10.59 -8.05 -10.18
C ASN A 267 11.32 -6.72 -10.23
N THR A 268 11.64 -6.21 -11.43
CA THR A 268 12.32 -4.91 -11.56
C THR A 268 11.45 -3.77 -11.03
N LEU A 269 10.14 -3.77 -11.32
CA LEU A 269 9.19 -2.80 -10.74
C LEU A 269 9.09 -2.96 -9.23
N ASN A 270 8.99 -4.18 -8.72
CA ASN A 270 8.91 -4.47 -7.29
C ASN A 270 10.17 -4.04 -6.53
N ASP A 271 11.35 -4.37 -7.06
CA ASP A 271 12.65 -3.98 -6.52
C ASP A 271 12.83 -2.46 -6.52
N ALA A 272 12.36 -1.76 -7.56
CA ALA A 272 12.38 -0.30 -7.59
C ALA A 272 11.63 0.31 -6.40
N ILE A 273 10.50 -0.27 -6.00
CA ILE A 273 9.74 0.16 -4.81
C ILE A 273 10.45 -0.24 -3.54
N ARG A 274 10.79 -1.53 -3.40
CA ARG A 274 11.40 -2.09 -2.17
C ARG A 274 12.69 -1.36 -1.82
N THR A 275 13.60 -1.23 -2.77
CA THR A 275 14.87 -0.52 -2.57
C THR A 275 14.67 0.97 -2.27
N SER A 276 13.67 1.62 -2.88
CA SER A 276 13.37 3.03 -2.56
C SER A 276 12.85 3.21 -1.14
N LEU A 277 12.05 2.27 -0.64
CA LEU A 277 11.57 2.28 0.75
C LEU A 277 12.71 2.00 1.75
N GLU A 278 13.60 1.05 1.43
CA GLU A 278 14.81 0.74 2.22
C GLU A 278 15.75 1.95 2.31
N VAL A 279 16.09 2.57 1.17
CA VAL A 279 16.95 3.76 1.10
C VAL A 279 16.33 4.95 1.82
N ALA A 280 15.02 5.15 1.69
CA ALA A 280 14.32 6.20 2.41
C ALA A 280 14.23 5.95 3.93
N ALA A 281 14.64 4.76 4.40
CA ALA A 281 14.58 4.30 5.79
C ALA A 281 13.22 4.56 6.45
N THR A 282 12.15 4.55 5.65
CA THR A 282 10.81 4.90 6.13
C THR A 282 10.03 3.63 6.38
N ARG A 283 9.42 3.55 7.56
CA ARG A 283 8.48 2.46 7.89
C ARG A 283 7.03 2.93 7.78
N ARG A 284 6.80 4.12 7.23
CA ARG A 284 5.49 4.76 7.00
C ARG A 284 4.66 3.98 5.99
N VAL A 285 5.33 3.45 4.96
CA VAL A 285 4.75 2.60 3.94
C VAL A 285 5.23 1.18 4.18
N VAL A 286 4.30 0.24 4.22
CA VAL A 286 4.58 -1.19 4.36
C VAL A 286 4.57 -1.81 2.97
N TYR A 287 5.69 -2.38 2.57
CA TYR A 287 5.71 -3.22 1.38
C TYR A 287 5.05 -4.57 1.69
N TRP A 288 3.97 -4.93 1.01
CA TRP A 288 3.22 -6.16 1.25
C TRP A 288 3.87 -7.34 0.51
N LYS A 289 5.01 -7.81 1.02
CA LYS A 289 5.81 -8.91 0.46
C LYS A 289 5.01 -10.19 0.23
N THR A 290 4.12 -10.56 1.14
CA THR A 290 3.37 -11.82 1.04
C THR A 290 2.41 -11.88 -0.16
N PHE A 291 1.97 -10.73 -0.67
CA PHE A 291 1.16 -10.63 -1.89
C PHE A 291 1.87 -11.21 -3.13
N GLU A 292 3.20 -11.15 -3.20
CA GLU A 292 3.95 -11.74 -4.32
C GLU A 292 3.82 -13.27 -4.39
N LYS A 293 3.43 -13.92 -3.29
CA LYS A 293 3.37 -15.38 -3.16
C LYS A 293 1.96 -15.93 -3.26
N THR A 294 0.94 -15.11 -3.06
CA THR A 294 -0.47 -15.53 -3.11
C THR A 294 -0.97 -15.65 -4.53
N PHE A 295 -0.42 -14.86 -5.45
CA PHE A 295 -0.76 -14.93 -6.86
C PHE A 295 -0.35 -16.28 -7.47
N LYS A 296 -1.31 -16.97 -8.09
CA LYS A 296 -1.09 -18.21 -8.82
C LYS A 296 -1.75 -18.11 -10.19
N ARG A 297 -0.98 -18.05 -11.27
CA ARG A 297 -1.57 -17.94 -12.63
C ARG A 297 -2.65 -18.98 -12.93
N THR A 298 -2.56 -20.18 -12.35
CA THR A 298 -3.56 -21.25 -12.52
C THR A 298 -4.94 -20.90 -11.99
N ASP A 299 -5.06 -19.97 -11.04
CA ASP A 299 -6.35 -19.51 -10.52
C ASP A 299 -6.86 -18.24 -11.23
N SER A 300 -6.00 -17.58 -12.01
CA SER A 300 -6.31 -16.35 -12.72
C SER A 300 -7.00 -16.64 -14.06
N LEU A 301 -8.06 -15.89 -14.39
CA LEU A 301 -8.78 -16.04 -15.66
C LEU A 301 -7.95 -15.61 -16.88
N ASP A 302 -7.08 -14.60 -16.72
CA ASP A 302 -6.29 -14.02 -17.81
C ASP A 302 -4.79 -13.96 -17.54
N GLY A 303 -4.36 -14.47 -16.39
CA GLY A 303 -2.96 -14.48 -15.97
C GLY A 303 -2.42 -13.11 -15.52
N ILE A 304 -3.29 -12.11 -15.31
CA ILE A 304 -2.92 -10.78 -14.78
C ILE A 304 -3.68 -10.48 -13.49
N HIS A 305 -5.00 -10.71 -13.52
CA HIS A 305 -5.89 -10.41 -12.41
C HIS A 305 -5.83 -11.50 -11.34
N LEU A 306 -6.10 -11.14 -10.10
CA LEU A 306 -6.16 -12.10 -9.00
C LEU A 306 -7.25 -13.13 -9.28
N GLY A 307 -6.89 -14.41 -9.23
CA GLY A 307 -7.88 -15.47 -9.21
C GLY A 307 -8.65 -15.53 -7.89
N PRO A 308 -9.69 -16.37 -7.82
CA PRO A 308 -10.53 -16.49 -6.63
C PRO A 308 -9.71 -16.83 -5.37
N GLN A 309 -8.76 -17.77 -5.48
CA GLN A 309 -7.98 -18.24 -4.34
C GLN A 309 -6.94 -17.22 -3.89
N ALA A 310 -6.14 -16.66 -4.81
CA ALA A 310 -5.19 -15.59 -4.52
C ALA A 310 -5.87 -14.41 -3.80
N ARG A 311 -6.95 -13.89 -4.41
CA ARG A 311 -7.75 -12.80 -3.83
C ARG A 311 -8.30 -13.15 -2.45
N TRP A 312 -8.83 -14.36 -2.28
CA TRP A 312 -9.34 -14.80 -0.98
C TRP A 312 -8.23 -14.82 0.08
N THR A 313 -7.07 -15.39 -0.24
CA THR A 313 -5.92 -15.46 0.67
C THR A 313 -5.42 -14.05 1.05
N ASP A 314 -5.30 -13.14 0.08
CA ASP A 314 -4.90 -11.75 0.35
C ASP A 314 -5.88 -11.02 1.27
N VAL A 315 -7.18 -11.22 1.07
CA VAL A 315 -8.23 -10.68 1.92
C VAL A 315 -8.15 -11.27 3.33
N GLN A 316 -7.87 -12.57 3.46
CA GLN A 316 -7.62 -13.19 4.77
C GLN A 316 -6.41 -12.56 5.46
N ILE A 317 -5.29 -12.35 4.75
CA ILE A 317 -4.11 -11.69 5.31
C ILE A 317 -4.48 -10.28 5.82
N LEU A 318 -5.24 -9.49 5.05
CA LEU A 318 -5.71 -8.19 5.50
C LEU A 318 -6.56 -8.29 6.77
N PHE A 319 -7.51 -9.23 6.85
CA PHE A 319 -8.25 -9.43 8.10
C PHE A 319 -7.31 -9.81 9.24
N ASN A 320 -6.36 -10.72 9.06
CA ASN A 320 -5.40 -11.06 10.12
C ASN A 320 -4.63 -9.84 10.63
N VAL A 321 -4.22 -8.93 9.73
CA VAL A 321 -3.53 -7.67 10.08
C VAL A 321 -4.40 -6.79 11.00
N PHE A 322 -5.71 -6.72 10.76
CA PHE A 322 -6.63 -5.86 11.54
C PHE A 322 -7.36 -6.57 12.68
N CYS A 323 -7.38 -7.90 12.68
CA CYS A 323 -8.34 -8.68 13.47
C CYS A 323 -7.72 -9.74 14.37
N ASN A 324 -6.41 -10.02 14.30
CA ASN A 324 -5.83 -11.14 15.07
C ASN A 324 -5.95 -11.00 16.60
N ASP A 325 -6.05 -9.78 17.13
CA ASP A 325 -6.31 -9.53 18.56
C ASP A 325 -7.77 -9.72 18.99
N VAL A 326 -8.59 -10.38 18.16
CA VAL A 326 -9.98 -10.72 18.49
C VAL A 326 -10.07 -12.21 18.79
N PRO A 327 -10.31 -12.62 20.04
CA PRO A 327 -10.59 -14.01 20.37
C PRO A 327 -11.81 -14.50 19.59
N MET A 328 -11.70 -15.64 18.92
CA MET A 328 -12.86 -16.34 18.38
C MET A 328 -13.62 -16.94 19.58
N ARG A 329 -14.93 -16.71 19.64
CA ARG A 329 -15.84 -17.40 20.55
C ARG A 329 -16.83 -18.17 19.71
#